data_AF-A0A409X3R1-F1
#
_entry.id   AF-A0A409X3R1-F1
#
_cell.length_a   1.000
_cell.length_b   1.000
_cell.length_c   1.000
_cell.angle_alpha   90.00
_cell.angle_beta   90.00
_cell.angle_gamma   90.00
#
_symmetry.space_group_name_H-M   'P 1'
#
loop_
_entity.id
_entity.type
_entity.pdbx_description
1 polymer ?
#
loop_
_entity_poly.entity_id
_entity_poly.type
_entity_poly.pdbx_seq_one_letter_code
_entity_poly.pdbx_strand_id
1 'polypeptide(L)'
;MKVTTLLPYFSLFAGLSLLVQAQVDYNEYESYDARNYVDELAERDYFDELTARDLIMDYDIRSELIAELKTRELVEKLQNRLDRKTNLHKRGKGVATKFHKAVSIVSTLPKHGSVQISQADQLFFYKYYMQATVGDNNAHRPAAADFAGRAKWDAWHSVHSVSKEEAEKQYVNKALAILQAAGDKKHVEEIHAA
;
A
#
# COMPACT_ATOMS: atom_id res chain seq x y z
N MET A 1 16.55 24.59 -11.40
CA MET A 1 16.10 23.19 -11.28
C MET A 1 15.94 22.84 -9.81
N LYS A 2 14.78 22.27 -9.49
CA LYS A 2 14.23 21.77 -8.22
C LYS A 2 15.24 21.46 -7.09
N VAL A 3 15.18 22.25 -6.02
CA VAL A 3 15.42 21.76 -4.65
C VAL A 3 14.22 20.87 -4.28
N THR A 4 14.42 19.92 -3.36
CA THR A 4 13.44 18.99 -2.74
C THR A 4 13.19 17.68 -3.50
N THR A 5 13.86 16.59 -3.08
CA THR A 5 13.31 15.20 -2.91
C THR A 5 14.37 14.19 -2.42
N LEU A 6 15.25 14.53 -1.46
CA LEU A 6 16.19 13.55 -0.87
C LEU A 6 16.19 13.49 0.67
N LEU A 7 15.33 14.27 1.33
CA LEU A 7 15.24 14.31 2.79
C LEU A 7 14.65 13.04 3.48
N PRO A 8 13.77 12.20 2.89
CA PRO A 8 13.25 11.05 3.63
C PRO A 8 14.22 9.86 3.70
N TYR A 9 15.19 9.74 2.78
CA TYR A 9 16.16 8.64 2.76
C TYR A 9 17.29 8.81 3.77
N PHE A 10 17.68 10.07 4.07
CA PHE A 10 18.66 10.36 5.12
C PHE A 10 18.14 10.03 6.53
N SER A 11 16.83 10.15 6.75
CA SER A 11 16.21 9.81 8.06
C SER A 11 16.20 8.29 8.33
N LEU A 12 16.02 7.47 7.30
CA LEU A 12 16.05 6.00 7.42
C LEU A 12 17.48 5.49 7.64
N PHE A 13 18.48 6.08 6.98
CA PHE A 13 19.88 5.72 7.18
C PHE A 13 20.41 6.13 8.57
N ALA A 14 20.04 7.33 9.05
CA ALA A 14 20.42 7.76 10.40
C ALA A 14 19.77 6.88 11.49
N GLY A 15 18.51 6.48 11.29
CA GLY A 15 17.82 5.54 12.19
C GLY A 15 18.45 4.14 12.19
N LEU A 16 18.89 3.64 11.02
CA LEU A 16 19.59 2.37 10.91
C LEU A 16 20.98 2.45 11.56
N SER A 17 21.70 3.57 11.41
CA SER A 17 23.00 3.81 12.05
C SER A 17 22.89 3.83 13.57
N LEU A 18 21.84 4.45 14.12
CA LEU A 18 21.57 4.46 15.57
C LEU A 18 21.18 3.08 16.11
N LEU A 19 20.44 2.29 15.34
CA LEU A 19 20.10 0.90 15.71
C LEU A 19 21.31 -0.03 15.64
N VAL A 20 22.21 0.16 14.66
CA VAL A 20 23.49 -0.54 14.61
C VAL A 20 24.36 -0.14 15.79
N GLN A 21 24.43 1.15 16.14
CA GLN A 21 25.19 1.60 17.31
C GLN A 21 24.60 1.07 18.62
N ALA A 22 23.28 1.06 18.79
CA ALA A 22 22.64 0.46 19.97
C ALA A 22 22.85 -1.07 20.06
N GLN A 23 22.98 -1.76 18.92
CA GLN A 23 23.31 -3.18 18.89
C GLN A 23 24.80 -3.44 19.22
N VAL A 24 25.69 -2.54 18.77
CA VAL A 24 27.11 -2.54 19.14
C VAL A 24 27.26 -2.27 20.64
N ASP A 25 26.56 -1.28 21.19
CA ASP A 25 26.55 -0.94 22.61
C ASP A 25 25.94 -2.06 23.48
N TYR A 26 24.93 -2.78 22.98
CA TYR A 26 24.35 -3.94 23.66
C TYR A 26 25.33 -5.13 23.70
N ASN A 27 26.03 -5.40 22.59
CA ASN A 27 27.10 -6.41 22.56
C ASN A 27 28.30 -6.03 23.45
N GLU A 28 28.60 -4.74 23.58
CA GLU A 28 29.68 -4.24 24.45
C GLU A 28 29.36 -4.41 25.95
N TYR A 29 28.08 -4.38 26.33
CA TYR A 29 27.63 -4.61 27.72
C TYR A 29 27.68 -6.09 28.12
N GLU A 30 27.40 -7.02 27.20
CA GLU A 30 27.50 -8.48 27.44
C GLU A 30 28.98 -8.95 27.44
N SER A 31 29.87 -8.23 26.75
CA SER A 31 31.33 -8.45 26.73
C SER A 31 32.03 -8.13 28.06
N TYR A 32 31.51 -7.16 28.83
CA TYR A 32 32.12 -6.74 30.10
C TYR A 32 32.00 -7.80 31.20
N ASP A 33 30.97 -8.65 31.15
CA ASP A 33 30.74 -9.73 32.11
C ASP A 33 31.45 -11.03 31.71
N ALA A 34 31.58 -11.30 30.40
CA ALA A 34 32.26 -12.47 29.87
C ALA A 34 33.77 -12.50 30.21
N ARG A 35 34.46 -11.36 30.27
CA ARG A 35 35.90 -11.30 30.63
C ARG A 35 36.15 -11.61 32.10
N ASN A 36 35.32 -11.08 33.01
CA ASN A 36 35.43 -11.36 34.45
C ASN A 36 35.11 -12.83 34.75
N TYR A 37 34.18 -13.45 34.02
CA TYR A 37 33.83 -14.85 34.18
C TYR A 37 34.96 -15.81 33.72
N VAL A 38 35.81 -15.38 32.80
CA VAL A 38 36.95 -16.17 32.28
C VAL A 38 38.13 -16.12 33.23
N ASP A 39 38.39 -14.97 33.85
CA ASP A 39 39.37 -14.87 34.95
C ASP A 39 38.92 -15.74 36.14
N GLU A 40 37.62 -15.79 36.44
CA GLU A 40 37.05 -16.64 37.49
C GLU A 40 37.07 -18.15 37.16
N LEU A 41 36.96 -18.52 35.87
CA LEU A 41 37.07 -19.91 35.40
C LEU A 41 38.53 -20.38 35.26
N ALA A 42 39.46 -19.49 34.92
CA ALA A 42 40.89 -19.79 34.84
C ALA A 42 41.52 -20.01 36.23
N GLU A 43 40.95 -19.43 37.29
CA GLU A 43 41.36 -19.69 38.69
C GLU A 43 40.92 -21.09 39.20
N ARG A 44 40.01 -21.78 38.50
CA ARG A 44 39.62 -23.16 38.82
C ARG A 44 40.35 -24.10 37.87
N ASP A 45 41.31 -24.87 38.39
CA ASP A 45 42.13 -25.94 37.75
C ASP A 45 41.33 -26.99 36.93
N TYR A 46 40.55 -26.60 35.93
CA TYR A 46 39.64 -27.50 35.23
C TYR A 46 39.51 -27.25 33.72
N PHE A 47 40.05 -26.14 33.16
CA PHE A 47 40.08 -25.91 31.71
C PHE A 47 41.34 -25.12 31.29
N ASP A 48 42.07 -25.58 30.27
CA ASP A 48 43.21 -24.85 29.71
C ASP A 48 42.76 -23.49 29.14
N GLU A 49 43.50 -22.42 29.42
CA GLU A 49 43.21 -21.04 28.99
C GLU A 49 42.95 -20.93 27.47
N LEU A 50 43.66 -21.76 26.69
CA LEU A 50 43.50 -21.85 25.23
C LEU A 50 42.08 -22.32 24.85
N THR A 51 41.55 -23.29 25.58
CA THR A 51 40.20 -23.84 25.35
C THR A 51 39.11 -22.86 25.75
N ALA A 52 39.32 -22.10 26.84
CA ALA A 52 38.41 -21.02 27.23
C ALA A 52 38.36 -19.91 26.16
N ARG A 53 39.51 -19.52 25.60
CA ARG A 53 39.60 -18.54 24.51
C ARG A 53 38.94 -19.02 23.22
N ASP A 54 39.13 -20.29 22.86
CA ASP A 54 38.48 -20.89 21.69
C ASP A 54 36.95 -20.90 21.84
N LEU A 55 36.44 -21.20 23.04
CA LEU A 55 35.00 -21.18 23.35
C LEU A 55 34.39 -19.76 23.27
N ILE A 56 35.12 -18.73 23.71
CA ILE A 56 34.66 -17.33 23.64
C ILE A 56 34.65 -16.84 22.20
N MET A 57 35.73 -17.09 21.44
CA MET A 57 35.77 -16.71 20.02
C MET A 57 34.65 -17.41 19.23
N ASP A 58 34.38 -18.68 19.52
CA ASP A 58 33.29 -19.42 18.88
C ASP A 58 31.89 -18.94 19.33
N TYR A 59 31.74 -18.39 20.53
CA TYR A 59 30.50 -17.73 20.97
C TYR A 59 30.30 -16.38 20.27
N ASP A 60 31.34 -15.54 20.20
CA ASP A 60 31.28 -14.24 19.53
C ASP A 60 30.98 -14.37 18.04
N ILE A 61 31.62 -15.32 17.35
CA ILE A 61 31.34 -15.61 15.94
C ILE A 61 29.89 -16.09 15.77
N ARG A 62 29.39 -16.91 16.69
CA ARG A 62 27.99 -17.40 16.65
C ARG A 62 26.99 -16.28 16.96
N SER A 63 27.28 -15.36 17.88
CA SER A 63 26.39 -14.23 18.17
C SER A 63 26.34 -13.24 17.00
N GLU A 64 27.47 -12.97 16.35
CA GLU A 64 27.56 -12.15 15.15
C GLU A 64 26.78 -12.78 13.98
N LEU A 65 26.93 -14.10 13.76
CA LEU A 65 26.15 -14.84 12.76
C LEU A 65 24.64 -14.76 13.04
N ILE A 66 24.20 -14.88 14.29
CA ILE A 66 22.78 -14.74 14.67
C ILE A 66 22.27 -13.33 14.38
N ALA A 67 23.07 -12.29 14.65
CA ALA A 67 22.73 -10.92 14.32
C ALA A 67 22.62 -10.71 12.80
N GLU A 68 23.57 -11.24 12.02
CA GLU A 68 23.49 -11.24 10.55
C GLU A 68 22.24 -11.97 10.03
N LEU A 69 21.88 -13.12 10.59
CA LEU A 69 20.69 -13.85 10.17
C LEU A 69 19.40 -13.06 10.46
N LYS A 70 19.30 -12.43 11.63
CA LYS A 70 18.17 -11.55 11.98
C LYS A 70 18.06 -10.36 11.04
N THR A 71 19.18 -9.75 10.68
CA THR A 71 19.17 -8.61 9.73
C THR A 71 18.72 -9.06 8.33
N ARG A 72 19.18 -10.21 7.83
CA ARG A 72 18.73 -10.77 6.54
C ARG A 72 17.22 -11.03 6.53
N GLU A 73 16.67 -11.64 7.58
CA GLU A 73 15.22 -11.88 7.70
C GLU A 73 14.41 -10.57 7.66
N LEU A 74 14.89 -9.54 8.36
CA LEU A 74 14.26 -8.21 8.36
C LEU A 74 14.31 -7.55 6.97
N VAL A 75 15.45 -7.63 6.29
CA VAL A 75 15.61 -7.11 4.92
C VAL A 75 14.62 -7.79 3.96
N GLU A 76 14.48 -9.12 4.05
CA GLU A 76 13.52 -9.87 3.24
C GLU A 76 12.07 -9.45 3.54
N LYS A 77 11.70 -9.30 4.82
CA LYS A 77 10.37 -8.80 5.22
C LYS A 77 10.10 -7.40 4.66
N LEU A 78 11.10 -6.52 4.66
CA LEU A 78 10.98 -5.16 4.11
C LEU A 78 10.83 -5.18 2.59
N GLN A 79 11.61 -6.00 1.89
CA GLN A 79 11.48 -6.17 0.44
C GLN A 79 10.08 -6.68 0.06
N ASN A 80 9.58 -7.69 0.76
CA ASN A 80 8.22 -8.21 0.60
C ASN A 80 7.14 -7.16 0.89
N ARG A 81 7.36 -6.24 1.84
CA ARG A 81 6.45 -5.11 2.08
C ARG A 81 6.51 -4.08 0.95
N LEU A 82 7.70 -3.80 0.43
CA LEU A 82 7.89 -2.87 -0.68
C LEU A 82 7.20 -3.40 -1.94
N ASP A 83 7.42 -4.67 -2.28
CA ASP A 83 6.83 -5.32 -3.44
C ASP A 83 5.29 -5.40 -3.34
N ARG A 84 4.76 -5.61 -2.14
CA ARG A 84 3.31 -5.48 -1.90
C ARG A 84 2.84 -4.06 -2.17
N LYS A 85 3.50 -3.04 -1.62
CA LYS A 85 3.10 -1.64 -1.79
C LYS A 85 3.18 -1.17 -3.25
N THR A 86 4.21 -1.58 -3.98
CA THR A 86 4.36 -1.27 -5.42
C THR A 86 3.26 -1.94 -6.24
N ASN A 87 2.92 -3.21 -5.94
CA ASN A 87 1.81 -3.91 -6.59
C ASN A 87 0.45 -3.27 -6.28
N LEU A 88 0.19 -2.82 -5.04
CA LEU A 88 -1.02 -2.06 -4.71
C LEU A 88 -1.11 -0.76 -5.53
N HIS A 89 -0.01 0.00 -5.62
CA HIS A 89 0.02 1.22 -6.43
C HIS A 89 -0.23 0.94 -7.93
N LYS A 90 0.36 -0.13 -8.47
CA LYS A 90 0.15 -0.56 -9.86
C LYS A 90 -1.31 -0.96 -10.10
N ARG A 91 -1.92 -1.70 -9.18
CA ARG A 91 -3.34 -2.09 -9.24
C ARG A 91 -4.26 -0.88 -9.21
N GLY A 92 -4.05 0.05 -8.27
CA GLY A 92 -4.85 1.28 -8.20
C GLY A 92 -4.72 2.14 -9.46
N LYS A 93 -3.51 2.28 -10.02
CA LYS A 93 -3.31 2.96 -11.32
C LYS A 93 -4.08 2.29 -12.46
N GLY A 94 -4.07 0.96 -12.52
CA GLY A 94 -4.82 0.21 -13.53
C GLY A 94 -6.35 0.35 -13.40
N VAL A 95 -6.86 0.52 -12.19
CA VAL A 95 -8.29 0.82 -11.99
C VAL A 95 -8.62 2.24 -12.49
N ALA A 96 -7.77 3.21 -12.16
CA ALA A 96 -7.98 4.60 -12.57
C ALA A 96 -7.96 4.78 -14.09
N THR A 97 -7.06 4.10 -14.81
CA THR A 97 -7.02 4.15 -16.29
C THR A 97 -8.29 3.58 -16.91
N LYS A 98 -8.76 2.43 -16.41
CA LYS A 98 -10.04 1.82 -16.82
C LYS A 98 -11.22 2.72 -16.54
N PHE A 99 -11.22 3.38 -15.39
CA PHE A 99 -12.25 4.36 -15.03
C PHE A 99 -12.31 5.52 -16.03
N HIS A 100 -11.19 6.16 -16.33
CA HIS A 100 -11.16 7.25 -17.31
C HIS A 100 -11.63 6.81 -18.69
N LYS A 101 -11.24 5.61 -19.13
CA LYS A 101 -11.69 5.02 -20.39
C LYS A 101 -13.20 4.74 -20.37
N ALA A 102 -13.73 4.16 -19.29
CA ALA A 102 -15.15 3.91 -19.12
C ALA A 102 -15.98 5.19 -19.09
N VAL A 103 -15.49 6.25 -18.41
CA VAL A 103 -16.14 7.58 -18.40
C VAL A 103 -16.22 8.15 -19.82
N SER A 104 -15.12 8.09 -20.57
CA SER A 104 -15.08 8.53 -21.97
C SER A 104 -16.12 7.78 -22.81
N ILE A 105 -16.13 6.45 -22.75
CA ILE A 105 -17.10 5.62 -23.49
C ILE A 105 -18.54 5.98 -23.11
N VAL A 106 -18.88 5.94 -21.82
CA VAL A 106 -20.25 6.23 -21.35
C VAL A 106 -20.72 7.62 -21.78
N SER A 107 -19.84 8.62 -21.82
CA SER A 107 -20.16 9.98 -22.26
C SER A 107 -20.42 10.10 -23.77
N THR A 108 -19.84 9.22 -24.58
CA THR A 108 -19.98 9.20 -26.05
C THR A 108 -21.16 8.36 -26.54
N LEU A 109 -21.76 7.54 -25.67
CA LEU A 109 -22.88 6.69 -26.05
C LEU A 109 -24.11 7.53 -26.46
N PRO A 110 -24.78 7.18 -27.57
CA PRO A 110 -25.97 7.89 -28.02
C PRO A 110 -27.13 7.72 -27.02
N LYS A 111 -27.89 8.79 -26.77
CA LYS A 111 -29.07 8.78 -25.87
C LYS A 111 -30.17 7.78 -26.30
N HIS A 112 -30.24 7.49 -27.60
CA HIS A 112 -31.21 6.56 -28.19
C HIS A 112 -30.50 5.57 -29.12
N GLY A 113 -29.66 4.69 -28.56
CA GLY A 113 -28.91 3.68 -29.30
C GLY A 113 -29.21 2.24 -28.88
N SER A 114 -28.38 1.31 -29.36
CA SER A 114 -28.41 -0.11 -28.96
C SER A 114 -28.09 -0.31 -27.48
N VAL A 115 -27.27 0.57 -26.89
CA VAL A 115 -26.95 0.60 -25.47
C VAL A 115 -27.91 1.54 -24.76
N GLN A 116 -28.85 0.98 -24.00
CA GLN A 116 -29.84 1.75 -23.24
C GLN A 116 -29.38 1.93 -21.79
N ILE A 117 -29.25 3.19 -21.35
CA ILE A 117 -28.88 3.53 -19.97
C ILE A 117 -30.13 4.04 -19.26
N SER A 118 -30.63 3.28 -18.28
CA SER A 118 -31.80 3.68 -17.50
C SER A 118 -31.50 4.89 -16.61
N GLN A 119 -32.54 5.58 -16.14
CA GLN A 119 -32.37 6.69 -15.19
C GLN A 119 -31.66 6.25 -13.90
N ALA A 120 -31.93 5.02 -13.43
CA ALA A 120 -31.25 4.45 -12.27
C ALA A 120 -29.75 4.24 -12.55
N ASP A 121 -29.39 3.82 -13.76
CA ASP A 121 -27.99 3.68 -14.16
C ASP A 121 -27.29 5.03 -14.27
N GLN A 122 -27.98 6.06 -14.77
CA GLN A 122 -27.43 7.43 -14.81
C GLN A 122 -27.12 7.96 -13.40
N LEU A 123 -28.02 7.74 -12.44
CA LEU A 123 -27.77 8.10 -11.04
C LEU A 123 -26.64 7.28 -10.41
N PHE A 124 -26.52 6.00 -10.78
CA PHE A 124 -25.43 5.15 -10.35
C PHE A 124 -24.07 5.65 -10.89
N PHE A 125 -23.99 5.96 -12.18
CA PHE A 125 -22.78 6.54 -12.75
C PHE A 125 -22.44 7.88 -12.11
N TYR A 126 -23.44 8.74 -11.92
CA TYR A 126 -23.26 10.03 -11.27
C TYR A 126 -22.65 9.89 -9.86
N LYS A 127 -23.26 9.07 -8.98
CA LYS A 127 -22.79 8.98 -7.59
C LYS A 127 -21.35 8.49 -7.46
N TYR A 128 -20.97 7.47 -8.24
CA TYR A 128 -19.60 6.94 -8.20
C TYR A 128 -18.61 7.81 -8.95
N TYR A 129 -19.04 8.51 -10.01
CA TYR A 129 -18.20 9.51 -10.67
C TYR A 129 -17.86 10.65 -9.71
N MET A 130 -18.85 11.20 -9.01
CA MET A 130 -18.63 12.27 -8.03
C MET A 130 -17.76 11.79 -6.87
N GLN A 131 -18.02 10.59 -6.34
CA GLN A 131 -17.18 10.01 -5.28
C GLN A 131 -15.73 9.74 -5.72
N ALA A 132 -15.51 9.30 -6.96
CA ALA A 132 -14.17 9.05 -7.49
C ALA A 132 -13.38 10.35 -7.77
N THR A 133 -14.06 11.43 -8.14
CA THR A 133 -13.42 12.67 -8.58
C THR A 133 -13.33 13.74 -7.49
N VAL A 134 -14.41 13.91 -6.73
CA VAL A 134 -14.56 14.92 -5.69
C VAL A 134 -14.39 14.30 -4.30
N GLY A 135 -14.85 13.06 -4.11
CA GLY A 135 -14.93 12.42 -2.80
C GLY A 135 -16.29 12.66 -2.12
N ASP A 136 -16.29 12.69 -0.80
CA ASP A 136 -17.52 12.76 0.00
C ASP A 136 -18.32 14.06 -0.25
N ASN A 137 -19.63 13.89 -0.39
CA ASN A 137 -20.56 15.01 -0.56
C ASN A 137 -20.74 15.80 0.75
N ASN A 138 -20.20 17.01 0.78
CA ASN A 138 -20.34 17.96 1.90
C ASN A 138 -21.29 19.13 1.60
N ALA A 139 -21.96 19.13 0.44
CA ALA A 139 -22.87 20.21 0.06
C ALA A 139 -24.23 20.07 0.76
N HIS A 140 -24.93 21.19 0.95
CA HIS A 140 -26.30 21.16 1.47
C HIS A 140 -27.26 20.45 0.50
N ARG A 141 -28.18 19.68 1.06
CA ARG A 141 -29.21 18.99 0.28
C ARG A 141 -30.15 20.02 -0.40
N PRO A 142 -30.39 19.92 -1.72
CA PRO A 142 -31.28 20.82 -2.45
C PRO A 142 -32.72 20.82 -1.92
N ALA A 143 -33.46 21.88 -2.24
CA ALA A 143 -34.86 22.05 -1.86
C ALA A 143 -35.75 20.94 -2.44
N ALA A 144 -36.85 20.60 -1.74
CA ALA A 144 -37.74 19.51 -2.14
C ALA A 144 -38.41 19.71 -3.52
N ALA A 145 -38.52 20.96 -3.99
CA ALA A 145 -39.05 21.29 -5.32
C ALA A 145 -38.08 20.96 -6.47
N ASP A 146 -36.76 20.84 -6.19
CA ASP A 146 -35.77 20.38 -7.18
C ASP A 146 -35.60 18.87 -7.10
N PHE A 147 -36.55 18.15 -7.70
CA PHE A 147 -36.57 16.68 -7.68
C PHE A 147 -35.29 16.07 -8.29
N ALA A 148 -34.76 16.65 -9.36
CA ALA A 148 -33.58 16.13 -10.06
C ALA A 148 -32.29 16.38 -9.28
N GLY A 149 -32.11 17.60 -8.75
CA GLY A 149 -30.97 17.93 -7.89
C GLY A 149 -30.98 17.12 -6.61
N ARG A 150 -32.16 16.93 -6.01
CA ARG A 150 -32.33 16.10 -4.81
C ARG A 150 -31.99 14.63 -5.07
N ALA A 151 -32.46 14.05 -6.17
CA ALA A 151 -32.12 12.67 -6.53
C ALA A 151 -30.61 12.45 -6.75
N LYS A 152 -29.94 13.40 -7.42
CA LYS A 152 -28.48 13.39 -7.61
C LYS A 152 -27.75 13.49 -6.27
N TRP A 153 -28.15 14.45 -5.44
CA TRP A 153 -27.56 14.66 -4.13
C TRP A 153 -27.72 13.44 -3.24
N ASP A 154 -28.93 12.86 -3.19
CA ASP A 154 -29.25 11.67 -2.40
C ASP A 154 -28.43 10.47 -2.86
N ALA A 155 -28.28 10.28 -4.18
CA ALA A 155 -27.46 9.21 -4.74
C ALA A 155 -25.98 9.38 -4.39
N TRP A 156 -25.42 10.59 -4.50
CA TRP A 156 -24.01 10.84 -4.15
C TRP A 156 -23.78 10.73 -2.65
N HIS A 157 -24.68 11.26 -1.83
CA HIS A 157 -24.58 11.14 -0.38
C HIS A 157 -24.70 9.67 0.09
N SER A 158 -25.42 8.81 -0.64
CA SER A 158 -25.55 7.39 -0.30
C SER A 158 -24.24 6.59 -0.41
N VAL A 159 -23.20 7.13 -1.04
CA VAL A 159 -21.88 6.47 -1.20
C VAL A 159 -20.79 7.19 -0.40
N HIS A 160 -21.19 7.90 0.66
CA HIS A 160 -20.28 8.53 1.59
C HIS A 160 -19.30 7.52 2.21
N SER A 161 -18.07 7.95 2.46
CA SER A 161 -16.95 7.15 2.97
C SER A 161 -16.49 6.01 2.04
N VAL A 162 -17.03 5.89 0.82
CA VAL A 162 -16.50 4.97 -0.17
C VAL A 162 -15.18 5.52 -0.71
N SER A 163 -14.12 4.72 -0.65
CA SER A 163 -12.80 5.13 -1.16
C SER A 163 -12.85 5.43 -2.66
N LYS A 164 -11.96 6.33 -3.13
CA LYS A 164 -11.84 6.66 -4.56
C LYS A 164 -11.63 5.42 -5.43
N GLU A 165 -10.73 4.51 -5.05
CA GLU A 165 -10.44 3.30 -5.81
C GLU A 165 -11.67 2.39 -5.92
N GLU A 166 -12.46 2.28 -4.84
CA GLU A 166 -13.69 1.50 -4.85
C GLU A 166 -14.78 2.16 -5.71
N ALA A 167 -14.91 3.48 -5.65
CA ALA A 167 -15.84 4.21 -6.52
C ALA A 167 -15.51 4.03 -8.01
N GLU A 168 -14.22 4.11 -8.37
CA GLU A 168 -13.74 3.84 -9.73
C GLU A 168 -14.07 2.41 -10.16
N LYS A 169 -13.85 1.40 -9.31
CA LYS A 169 -14.20 -0.01 -9.58
C LYS A 169 -15.70 -0.18 -9.82
N GLN A 170 -16.54 0.38 -8.96
CA GLN A 170 -17.99 0.25 -9.09
C GLN A 170 -18.50 0.89 -10.39
N TYR A 171 -17.95 2.05 -10.76
CA TYR A 171 -18.25 2.69 -12.03
C TYR A 171 -17.88 1.80 -13.23
N VAL A 172 -16.65 1.28 -13.24
CA VAL A 172 -16.16 0.39 -14.32
C VAL A 172 -17.00 -0.88 -14.41
N ASN A 173 -17.30 -1.52 -13.28
CA ASN A 173 -18.11 -2.74 -13.24
C ASN A 173 -19.50 -2.51 -13.82
N LYS A 174 -20.15 -1.39 -13.49
CA LYS A 174 -21.46 -1.05 -14.03
C LYS A 174 -21.40 -0.77 -15.53
N ALA A 175 -20.38 -0.06 -16.00
CA ALA A 175 -20.18 0.19 -17.43
C ALA A 175 -20.00 -1.12 -18.20
N LEU A 176 -19.14 -2.02 -17.72
CA LEU A 176 -18.93 -3.33 -18.31
C LEU A 176 -20.22 -4.15 -18.34
N ALA A 177 -20.99 -4.19 -17.25
CA ALA A 177 -22.25 -4.93 -17.20
C ALA A 177 -23.26 -4.44 -18.25
N ILE A 178 -23.39 -3.12 -18.43
CA ILE A 178 -24.28 -2.53 -19.43
C ILE A 178 -23.80 -2.86 -20.86
N LEU A 179 -22.50 -2.69 -21.13
CA LEU A 179 -21.94 -2.97 -22.47
C LEU A 179 -22.03 -4.45 -22.83
N GLN A 180 -21.78 -5.35 -21.87
CA GLN A 180 -21.93 -6.80 -22.05
C GLN A 180 -23.38 -7.18 -22.32
N ALA A 181 -24.33 -6.63 -21.55
CA ALA A 181 -25.76 -6.86 -21.77
C ALA A 181 -26.24 -6.36 -23.15
N ALA A 182 -25.63 -5.28 -23.65
CA ALA A 182 -25.89 -4.76 -24.99
C ALA A 182 -25.13 -5.49 -26.11
N GLY A 183 -24.24 -6.43 -25.79
CA GLY A 183 -23.43 -7.17 -26.76
C GLY A 183 -22.27 -6.36 -27.38
N ASP A 184 -21.91 -5.22 -26.79
CA ASP A 184 -20.86 -4.31 -27.29
C ASP A 184 -19.46 -4.77 -26.87
N LYS A 185 -18.97 -5.82 -27.54
CA LYS A 185 -17.66 -6.43 -27.24
C LYS A 185 -16.50 -5.46 -27.44
N LYS A 186 -16.60 -4.56 -28.41
CA LYS A 186 -15.55 -3.59 -28.75
C LYS A 186 -15.21 -2.71 -27.54
N HIS A 187 -16.21 -2.06 -26.97
CA HIS A 187 -15.96 -1.17 -25.82
C HIS A 187 -15.59 -1.94 -24.55
N VAL A 188 -16.07 -3.17 -24.38
CA VAL A 188 -15.66 -4.05 -23.27
C VAL A 188 -14.17 -4.35 -23.33
N GLU A 189 -13.66 -4.75 -24.50
CA GLU A 189 -12.24 -5.03 -24.72
C GLU A 189 -11.37 -3.78 -24.51
N GLU A 190 -11.83 -2.62 -25.01
CA GLU A 190 -11.14 -1.35 -24.82
C GLU A 190 -11.01 -0.96 -23.33
N ILE A 191 -12.03 -1.23 -22.50
CA ILE A 191 -11.96 -1.00 -21.05
C ILE A 191 -11.04 -2.02 -20.39
N HIS A 192 -11.04 -3.29 -20.81
CA HIS A 192 -10.17 -4.30 -20.21
C HIS A 192 -8.69 -4.07 -20.50
N ALA A 193 -8.37 -3.52 -21.68
CA ALA A 193 -7.01 -3.27 -22.16
C ALA A 193 -6.35 -2.01 -21.57
N ALA A 194 -7.14 -1.09 -20.99
CA ALA A 194 -6.66 0.11 -20.30
C ALA A 194 -6.01 -0.19 -18.93
#